data_AF-A0A2H9L0X2-F1
#
_entry.id   AF-A0A2H9L0X2-F1
#
_cell.length_a   1.000
_cell.length_b   1.000
_cell.length_c   1.000
_cell.angle_alpha   90.00
_cell.angle_beta   90.00
_cell.angle_gamma   90.00
#
_symmetry.space_group_name_H-M   'P 1'
#
loop_
_entity.id
_entity.type
_entity.pdbx_description
1 polymer ?
#
loop_
_entity_poly.entity_id
_entity_poly.type
_entity_poly.pdbx_seq_one_letter_code
_entity_poly.pdbx_strand_id
1 'polypeptide(L)'
;MMLVISVIVAVAILGVLLGFIGRIGTGIGGDALTTMQTQLKSIQSRGYGSSTVERSTFPEGTIRTGDLVTNLPLSAKDVTFVGIDGALCSSDGSPADCGESKIVVIKKIDGYIVTCKGESGPYIIVIGDANQKTEVNEKCGECVDNNGGC
;
A
#
# COMPACT_ATOMS: atom_id res chain seq x y z
N MET A 1 -36.08 -25.87 11.93
CA MET A 1 -35.61 -24.60 11.34
C MET A 1 -34.47 -23.92 12.12
N MET A 2 -33.86 -24.59 13.12
CA MET A 2 -32.76 -24.04 13.94
C MET A 2 -31.35 -24.37 13.38
N LEU A 3 -31.22 -25.41 12.55
CA LEU A 3 -29.94 -25.85 11.99
C LEU A 3 -29.45 -25.02 10.80
N VAL A 4 -30.36 -24.50 9.96
CA VAL A 4 -30.00 -23.76 8.73
C VAL A 4 -29.39 -22.40 9.05
N ILE A 5 -29.89 -21.72 10.09
CA ILE A 5 -29.41 -20.40 10.52
C ILE A 5 -28.01 -20.52 11.15
N SER A 6 -27.75 -21.59 11.91
CA SER A 6 -26.44 -21.85 12.51
C SER A 6 -25.33 -22.08 11.47
N VAL A 7 -25.64 -22.83 10.41
CA VAL A 7 -24.67 -23.12 9.33
C VAL A 7 -24.31 -21.87 8.53
N ILE A 8 -25.27 -20.99 8.24
CA ILE A 8 -25.01 -19.75 7.49
C ILE A 8 -24.10 -18.81 8.29
N VAL A 9 -24.32 -18.71 9.61
CA VAL A 9 -23.48 -17.88 10.49
C VAL A 9 -22.05 -18.43 10.55
N ALA A 10 -21.87 -19.76 10.62
CA ALA A 10 -20.55 -20.38 10.59
C ALA A 10 -19.80 -20.10 9.27
N VAL A 11 -20.49 -20.15 8.13
CA VAL A 11 -19.89 -19.83 6.81
C VAL A 11 -19.53 -18.36 6.69
N ALA A 12 -20.34 -17.45 7.24
CA ALA A 12 -20.04 -16.02 7.27
C ALA A 12 -18.80 -15.71 8.12
N ILE A 13 -18.68 -16.33 9.31
CA ILE A 13 -17.51 -16.18 10.18
C ILE A 13 -16.27 -16.81 9.54
N LEU A 14 -16.39 -17.95 8.87
CA LEU A 14 -15.30 -18.55 8.08
C LEU A 14 -14.87 -17.65 6.91
N GLY A 15 -15.80 -17.01 6.20
CA GLY A 15 -15.48 -16.05 5.14
C GLY A 15 -14.75 -14.81 5.64
N VAL A 16 -15.15 -14.29 6.80
CA VAL A 16 -14.47 -13.17 7.47
C VAL A 16 -13.09 -13.60 7.99
N LEU A 17 -12.98 -14.77 8.64
CA LEU A 17 -11.71 -15.31 9.13
C LEU A 17 -10.73 -15.66 8.00
N LEU A 18 -11.18 -16.20 6.88
CA LEU A 18 -10.33 -16.42 5.70
C LEU A 18 -9.87 -15.09 5.08
N GLY A 19 -10.68 -14.03 5.18
CA GLY A 19 -10.26 -12.65 4.87
C GLY A 19 -9.19 -12.10 5.81
N PHE A 20 -9.11 -12.59 7.05
CA PHE A 20 -8.06 -12.24 8.02
C PHE A 20 -6.82 -13.15 7.91
N ILE A 21 -6.96 -14.43 7.60
CA ILE A 21 -5.83 -15.37 7.44
C ILE A 21 -5.00 -15.00 6.20
N GLY A 22 -5.58 -14.36 5.17
CA GLY A 22 -4.82 -13.76 4.07
C GLY A 22 -4.00 -12.51 4.45
N ARG A 23 -4.15 -11.97 5.68
CA ARG A 23 -3.51 -10.72 6.14
C ARG A 23 -2.63 -10.87 7.39
N ILE A 24 -2.47 -12.08 7.92
CA ILE A 24 -1.56 -12.35 9.04
C ILE A 24 -0.47 -13.30 8.55
N GLY A 25 0.28 -12.82 7.55
CA GLY A 25 1.60 -13.35 7.22
C GLY A 25 2.61 -12.76 8.20
N THR A 26 2.94 -13.55 9.21
CA THR A 26 4.04 -13.35 10.14
C THR A 26 5.34 -12.91 9.45
N GLY A 27 5.80 -11.68 9.71
CA GLY A 27 7.23 -11.35 9.80
C GLY A 27 8.12 -11.48 8.57
N ILE A 28 7.61 -11.72 7.37
CA ILE A 28 8.38 -11.66 6.12
C ILE A 28 7.79 -10.53 5.30
N GLY A 29 8.43 -9.36 5.34
CA GLY A 29 8.02 -8.21 4.54
C GLY A 29 7.97 -8.64 3.08
N GLY A 30 6.76 -8.66 2.51
CA GLY A 30 6.55 -8.99 1.11
C GLY A 30 7.38 -8.09 0.20
N ASP A 31 7.61 -8.55 -1.02
CA ASP A 31 8.24 -7.71 -2.04
C ASP A 31 7.41 -6.42 -2.22
N ALA A 32 8.09 -5.27 -2.22
CA ALA A 32 7.45 -3.96 -2.23
C ALA A 32 6.50 -3.77 -3.43
N LEU A 33 6.87 -4.27 -4.63
CA LEU A 33 6.01 -4.20 -5.82
C LEU A 33 4.72 -4.99 -5.60
N THR A 34 4.85 -6.21 -5.09
CA THR A 34 3.69 -7.09 -4.84
C THR A 34 2.76 -6.51 -3.76
N THR A 35 3.31 -5.92 -2.71
CA THR A 35 2.54 -5.24 -1.67
C THR A 35 1.78 -4.05 -2.24
N MET A 36 2.44 -3.16 -3.00
CA MET A 36 1.79 -2.01 -3.63
C MET A 36 0.66 -2.43 -4.59
N GLN A 37 0.88 -3.45 -5.43
CA GLN A 37 -0.15 -3.98 -6.33
C GLN A 37 -1.37 -4.52 -5.57
N THR A 38 -1.13 -5.23 -4.46
CA THR A 38 -2.18 -5.78 -3.61
C THR A 38 -3.00 -4.67 -2.93
N GLN A 39 -2.31 -3.65 -2.42
CA GLN A 39 -2.96 -2.50 -1.79
C GLN A 39 -3.76 -1.68 -2.81
N LEU A 40 -3.19 -1.39 -3.99
CA LEU A 40 -3.89 -0.72 -5.10
C LEU A 40 -5.18 -1.45 -5.49
N LYS A 41 -5.10 -2.77 -5.68
CA LYS A 41 -6.29 -3.59 -5.99
C LYS A 41 -7.35 -3.51 -4.90
N SER A 42 -6.91 -3.52 -3.62
CA SER A 42 -7.82 -3.38 -2.48
C SER A 42 -8.51 -2.02 -2.42
N ILE A 43 -7.81 -0.93 -2.72
CA ILE A 43 -8.38 0.43 -2.76
C ILE A 43 -9.29 0.59 -3.97
N GLN A 44 -8.87 0.09 -5.14
CA GLN A 44 -9.68 0.10 -6.35
C GLN A 44 -11.04 -0.58 -6.13
N SER A 45 -11.05 -1.77 -5.51
CA SER A 45 -12.29 -2.48 -5.21
C SER A 45 -13.22 -1.71 -4.25
N ARG A 46 -12.64 -0.91 -3.34
CA ARG A 46 -13.38 -0.06 -2.39
C ARG A 46 -13.81 1.29 -2.97
N GLY A 47 -13.11 1.78 -3.99
CA GLY A 47 -13.31 3.09 -4.60
C GLY A 47 -12.48 4.23 -3.97
N TYR A 48 -12.35 4.25 -2.64
CA TYR A 48 -11.61 5.28 -1.87
C TYR A 48 -11.18 4.75 -0.49
N GLY A 49 -10.46 5.57 0.27
CA GLY A 49 -9.97 5.30 1.63
C GLY A 49 -8.48 4.92 1.68
N SER A 50 -8.05 4.27 2.75
CA SER A 50 -6.66 3.84 2.97
C SER A 50 -6.52 2.33 3.14
N SER A 51 -5.37 1.77 2.80
CA SER A 51 -5.03 0.37 3.04
C SER A 51 -4.47 0.19 4.45
N THR A 52 -4.28 -1.05 4.87
CA THR A 52 -3.46 -1.32 6.05
C THR A 52 -2.01 -0.95 5.73
N VAL A 53 -1.30 -0.35 6.69
CA VAL A 53 0.13 -0.12 6.59
C VAL A 53 0.86 -1.45 6.70
N GLU A 54 1.66 -1.80 5.70
CA GLU A 54 2.41 -3.06 5.63
C GLU A 54 3.90 -2.81 5.52
N ARG A 55 4.70 -3.65 6.18
CA ARG A 55 6.16 -3.63 6.04
C ARG A 55 6.55 -4.47 4.85
N SER A 56 7.44 -3.95 4.01
CA SER A 56 7.89 -4.61 2.79
C SER A 56 9.36 -4.41 2.56
N THR A 57 9.95 -5.35 1.82
CA THR A 57 11.35 -5.29 1.40
C THR A 57 11.42 -4.65 0.02
N PHE A 58 12.21 -3.59 -0.12
CA PHE A 58 12.51 -2.94 -1.39
C PHE A 58 13.80 -3.54 -1.96
N PRO A 59 13.74 -4.36 -3.03
CA PRO A 59 14.93 -4.83 -3.71
C PRO A 59 15.60 -3.67 -4.50
N GLU A 60 16.90 -3.81 -4.76
CA GLU A 60 17.62 -2.87 -5.63
C GLU A 60 17.02 -2.88 -7.04
N GLY A 61 16.84 -1.69 -7.62
CA GLY A 61 16.23 -1.55 -8.94
C GLY A 61 15.31 -0.35 -9.04
N THR A 62 14.37 -0.40 -9.98
CA THR A 62 13.40 0.68 -10.21
C THR A 62 11.99 0.11 -10.20
N ILE A 63 11.11 0.71 -9.40
CA ILE A 63 9.68 0.43 -9.38
C ILE A 63 8.99 1.59 -10.08
N ARG A 64 8.28 1.35 -11.19
CA ARG A 64 7.50 2.38 -11.90
C ARG A 64 6.01 2.21 -11.65
N THR A 65 5.24 3.29 -11.69
CA THR A 65 3.77 3.20 -11.60
C THR A 65 3.17 2.33 -12.71
N GLY A 66 3.80 2.26 -13.88
CA GLY A 66 3.43 1.35 -14.97
C GLY A 66 3.47 -0.12 -14.56
N ASP A 67 4.48 -0.53 -13.79
CA ASP A 67 4.65 -1.91 -13.34
C ASP A 67 3.55 -2.30 -12.34
N LEU A 68 3.04 -1.33 -11.58
CA LEU A 68 1.97 -1.51 -10.61
C LEU A 68 0.59 -1.73 -11.23
N VAL A 69 0.33 -1.13 -12.38
CA VAL A 69 -1.02 -1.13 -12.99
C VAL A 69 -1.21 -2.16 -14.10
N THR A 70 -0.16 -2.90 -14.49
CA THR A 70 -0.16 -3.84 -15.63
C THR A 70 -1.37 -4.79 -15.69
N ASN A 71 -1.90 -5.20 -14.53
CA ASN A 71 -3.05 -6.13 -14.43
C ASN A 71 -4.26 -5.50 -13.72
N LEU A 72 -4.31 -4.18 -13.63
CA LEU A 72 -5.40 -3.43 -13.01
C LEU A 72 -6.03 -2.51 -14.05
N PRO A 73 -7.37 -2.30 -14.01
CA PRO A 73 -8.00 -1.28 -14.84
C PRO A 73 -7.73 0.13 -14.26
N LEU A 74 -6.46 0.51 -14.19
CA LEU A 74 -5.94 1.80 -13.71
C LEU A 74 -4.91 2.33 -14.69
N SER A 75 -4.81 3.65 -14.83
CA SER A 75 -3.69 4.25 -15.55
C SER A 75 -2.50 4.46 -14.62
N ALA A 76 -1.29 4.33 -15.16
CA ALA A 76 -0.06 4.67 -14.43
C ALA A 76 -0.01 6.15 -14.02
N LYS A 77 -0.79 7.00 -14.69
CA LYS A 77 -0.95 8.43 -14.38
C LYS A 77 -1.87 8.69 -13.18
N ASP A 78 -2.71 7.73 -12.83
CA ASP A 78 -3.63 7.84 -11.71
C ASP A 78 -2.97 7.40 -10.40
N VAL A 79 -1.71 6.97 -10.45
CA VAL A 79 -0.93 6.50 -9.30
C VAL A 79 0.25 7.45 -9.10
N THR A 80 0.46 7.89 -7.86
CA THR A 80 1.57 8.76 -7.47
C THR A 80 2.27 8.17 -6.25
N PHE A 81 3.60 8.24 -6.22
CA PHE A 81 4.39 7.91 -5.04
C PHE A 81 4.64 9.16 -4.21
N VAL A 82 4.52 9.02 -2.90
CA VAL A 82 4.87 10.05 -1.91
C VAL A 82 5.81 9.43 -0.90
N GLY A 83 7.03 9.94 -0.82
CA GLY A 83 7.98 9.57 0.24
C GLY A 83 7.72 10.38 1.49
N ILE A 84 7.80 9.76 2.66
CA ILE A 84 8.00 10.48 3.92
C ILE A 84 9.46 10.89 3.98
N ASP A 85 9.72 12.17 4.27
CA ASP A 85 11.06 12.66 4.51
C ASP A 85 11.75 11.83 5.61
N GLY A 86 12.92 11.29 5.31
CA GLY A 86 13.63 10.39 6.20
C GLY A 86 14.59 9.49 5.45
N ALA A 87 15.27 8.62 6.18
CA ALA A 87 16.40 7.85 5.70
C ALA A 87 16.14 7.01 4.44
N LEU A 88 14.89 6.69 4.09
CA LEU A 88 14.55 5.94 2.88
C LEU A 88 14.42 6.82 1.63
N CYS A 89 13.80 8.00 1.74
CA CYS A 89 13.51 8.94 0.65
C CYS A 89 14.14 10.33 0.91
N SER A 90 15.35 10.42 1.47
CA SER A 90 16.04 11.69 1.71
C SER A 90 16.93 12.12 0.53
N SER A 91 17.37 13.37 0.52
CA SER A 91 18.38 13.87 -0.45
C SER A 91 19.71 13.10 -0.34
N ASP A 92 20.60 13.27 -1.34
CA ASP A 92 21.96 12.72 -1.48
C ASP A 92 22.42 11.66 -0.45
N GLY A 93 22.52 10.40 -0.89
CA GLY A 93 23.04 9.28 -0.10
C GLY A 93 21.97 8.33 0.46
N SER A 94 20.70 8.59 0.17
CA SER A 94 19.59 7.71 0.54
C SER A 94 19.64 6.33 -0.16
N PRO A 95 19.08 5.29 0.47
CA PRO A 95 18.96 3.95 -0.08
C PRO A 95 17.90 3.87 -1.19
N ALA A 96 16.98 4.86 -1.28
CA ALA A 96 16.08 5.03 -2.42
C ALA A 96 15.89 6.51 -2.80
N ASP A 97 15.62 6.74 -4.07
CA ASP A 97 15.19 8.01 -4.66
C ASP A 97 13.71 7.88 -5.05
N CYS A 98 12.85 8.61 -4.35
CA CYS A 98 11.39 8.51 -4.44
C CYS A 98 10.86 9.68 -5.26
N GLY A 99 10.57 9.44 -6.55
CA GLY A 99 9.91 10.41 -7.42
C GLY A 99 8.43 10.09 -7.62
N GLU A 100 7.67 11.05 -8.15
CA GLU A 100 6.21 10.93 -8.30
C GLU A 100 5.76 9.68 -9.09
N SER A 101 6.50 9.28 -10.12
CA SER A 101 6.13 8.17 -11.02
C SER A 101 7.04 6.93 -10.91
N LYS A 102 8.11 7.01 -10.12
CA LYS A 102 9.07 5.91 -9.96
C LYS A 102 9.83 6.02 -8.64
N ILE A 103 10.23 4.88 -8.10
CA ILE A 103 11.19 4.79 -6.99
C ILE A 103 12.42 4.07 -7.51
N VAL A 104 13.60 4.66 -7.33
CA VAL A 104 14.89 4.05 -7.66
C VAL A 104 15.56 3.62 -6.37
N VAL A 105 15.59 2.32 -6.10
CA VAL A 105 16.20 1.74 -4.91
C VAL A 105 17.66 1.45 -5.22
N ILE A 106 18.55 2.19 -4.56
CA ILE A 106 20.01 2.13 -4.72
C ILE A 106 20.59 0.99 -3.88
N LYS A 107 20.00 0.75 -2.69
CA LYS A 107 20.41 -0.32 -1.79
C LYS A 107 19.17 -0.98 -1.20
N LYS A 108 19.18 -2.32 -1.10
CA LYS A 108 18.10 -3.07 -0.46
C LYS A 108 17.77 -2.49 0.92
N ILE A 109 16.49 -2.19 1.15
CA ILE A 109 16.00 -1.60 2.39
C ILE A 109 14.59 -2.12 2.72
N ASP A 110 14.26 -2.18 4.00
CA ASP A 110 12.89 -2.43 4.46
C ASP A 110 12.20 -1.10 4.73
N GLY A 111 10.93 -0.98 4.34
CA GLY A 111 10.12 0.20 4.59
C GLY A 111 8.67 -0.15 4.86
N TYR A 112 7.89 0.86 5.24
CA TYR A 112 6.44 0.77 5.33
C TYR A 112 5.77 1.34 4.09
N ILE A 113 4.71 0.68 3.65
CA ILE A 113 3.92 1.05 2.48
C ILE A 113 2.45 1.11 2.88
N VAL A 114 1.79 2.18 2.46
CA VAL A 114 0.32 2.29 2.49
C VAL A 114 -0.16 2.94 1.21
N THR A 115 -1.33 2.53 0.75
CA THR A 115 -1.98 3.11 -0.41
C THR A 115 -3.29 3.76 0.01
N CYS A 116 -3.52 4.99 -0.45
CA CYS A 116 -4.71 5.78 -0.21
C CYS A 116 -5.31 6.30 -1.50
N LYS A 117 -6.59 6.69 -1.43
CA LYS A 117 -7.27 7.46 -2.46
C LYS A 117 -8.40 8.26 -1.82
N GLY A 118 -8.46 9.56 -2.08
CA GLY A 118 -9.65 10.37 -1.79
C GLY A 118 -10.81 10.03 -2.73
N GLU A 119 -12.01 10.55 -2.48
CA GLU A 119 -13.20 10.22 -3.26
C GLU A 119 -13.03 10.47 -4.77
N SER A 120 -12.37 11.58 -5.13
CA SER A 120 -12.12 11.98 -6.53
C SER A 120 -10.64 12.16 -6.87
N GLY A 121 -9.74 11.82 -5.95
CA GLY A 121 -8.29 12.02 -6.09
C GLY A 121 -7.56 10.85 -6.78
N PRO A 122 -6.26 11.03 -7.09
CA PRO A 122 -5.40 9.93 -7.54
C PRO A 122 -5.18 8.89 -6.44
N TYR A 123 -4.69 7.71 -6.83
CA TYR A 123 -4.12 6.73 -5.91
C TYR A 123 -2.75 7.19 -5.46
N ILE A 124 -2.54 7.27 -4.16
CA ILE A 124 -1.30 7.71 -3.56
C ILE A 124 -0.70 6.55 -2.79
N ILE A 125 0.55 6.24 -3.09
CA ILE A 125 1.34 5.23 -2.39
C ILE A 125 2.34 5.98 -1.52
N VAL A 126 2.09 5.97 -0.21
CA VAL A 126 2.96 6.60 0.77
C VAL A 126 3.98 5.58 1.26
N ILE A 127 5.25 5.98 1.26
CA ILE A 127 6.38 5.12 1.61
C ILE A 127 7.23 5.79 2.67
N GLY A 128 7.59 5.05 3.71
CA GLY A 128 8.51 5.51 4.74
C GLY A 128 9.49 4.43 5.16
N ASP A 129 10.47 4.82 5.97
CA ASP A 129 11.45 3.92 6.57
C ASP A 129 10.79 2.88 7.50
N ALA A 130 11.53 1.82 7.84
CA ALA A 130 11.11 0.78 8.79
C ALA A 130 10.74 1.29 10.20
N ASN A 131 11.01 2.54 10.55
CA ASN A 131 10.58 3.14 11.81
C ASN A 131 9.39 4.11 11.68
N GLN A 132 8.95 4.43 10.46
CA GLN A 132 7.98 5.49 10.18
C GLN A 132 6.55 4.97 9.98
N LYS A 133 6.16 3.93 10.72
CA LYS A 133 4.83 3.29 10.53
C LYS A 133 3.68 4.27 10.74
N THR A 134 3.80 5.14 11.75
CA THR A 134 2.74 6.06 12.16
C THR A 134 2.64 7.21 11.17
N GLU A 135 3.76 7.78 10.78
CA GLU A 135 3.91 8.91 9.86
C GLU A 135 3.39 8.55 8.47
N VAL A 136 3.70 7.34 7.99
CA VAL A 136 3.16 6.79 6.74
C VAL A 136 1.63 6.72 6.79
N ASN A 137 1.06 6.30 7.93
CA ASN A 137 -0.39 6.22 8.11
C ASN A 137 -1.04 7.60 8.16
N GLU A 138 -0.46 8.53 8.92
CA GLU A 138 -0.97 9.89 9.10
C GLU A 138 -0.98 10.65 7.77
N LYS A 139 0.15 10.63 7.05
CA LYS A 139 0.25 11.25 5.72
C LYS A 139 -0.78 10.69 4.76
N CYS A 140 -1.01 9.38 4.79
CA CYS A 140 -2.02 8.75 3.96
C CYS A 140 -3.45 9.19 4.32
N GLY A 141 -3.73 9.42 5.60
CA GLY A 141 -4.99 10.03 6.06
C GLY A 141 -5.17 11.44 5.50
N GLU A 142 -4.14 12.29 5.60
CA GLU A 142 -4.15 13.65 5.03
C GLU A 142 -4.42 13.63 3.52
N CYS A 143 -3.78 12.70 2.79
CA CYS A 143 -4.01 12.54 1.36
C CYS A 143 -5.46 12.15 1.03
N VAL A 144 -6.13 11.36 1.88
CA VAL A 144 -7.54 11.00 1.70
C VAL A 144 -8.43 12.21 1.93
N ASP A 145 -8.23 12.91 3.06
CA ASP A 145 -9.05 14.05 3.47
C ASP A 145 -8.96 15.23 2.48
N ASN A 146 -7.79 15.43 1.87
CA ASN A 146 -7.53 16.48 0.88
C ASN A 146 -7.72 16.04 -0.57
N ASN A 147 -8.38 14.91 -0.85
CA ASN A 147 -8.60 14.38 -2.21
C ASN A 147 -7.31 14.26 -3.06
N GLY A 148 -6.22 13.89 -2.41
CA GLY A 148 -4.91 13.70 -3.01
C GLY A 148 -3.96 14.89 -2.89
N GLY A 149 -4.38 15.97 -2.24
CA GLY A 149 -3.49 17.06 -1.84
C GLY A 149 -2.68 16.70 -0.59
N CYS A 150 -1.51 16.11 -0.79
CA CYS A 150 -0.50 15.89 0.24
C CYS A 150 0.89 16.00 -0.42
#